data_AF-A0A6B2DUW1-F1
#
_entry.id   AF-A0A6B2DUW1-F1
#
_cell.length_a   1.000
_cell.length_b   1.000
_cell.length_c   1.000
_cell.angle_alpha   90.00
_cell.angle_beta   90.00
_cell.angle_gamma   90.00
#
_symmetry.space_group_name_H-M   'P 1'
#
loop_
_entity.id
_entity.type
_entity.pdbx_description
1 polymer ?
#
loop_
_entity_poly.entity_id
_entity_poly.type
_entity_poly.pdbx_seq_one_letter_code
_entity_poly.pdbx_strand_id
1 'polypeptide(L)'
;LAEGRLDVHVGRDAADLRAELLACPGIDPSTADYVLMRVLGAPDVLLAEDPAVRRGAEALGISPESLPSHARQWTPWCSYAGRYLQQAAG
;
A
#
# COMPACT_ATOMS: atom_id res chain seq x y z
N LEU A 1 17.75 -22.04 -0.65
CA LEU A 1 17.06 -20.75 -0.86
C LEU A 1 17.17 -19.93 0.42
N ALA A 2 18.09 -18.97 0.45
CA ALA A 2 18.21 -17.83 1.36
C ALA A 2 19.69 -17.38 1.42
N GLU A 3 20.23 -16.89 0.29
CA GLU A 3 21.56 -16.27 0.23
C GLU A 3 21.45 -14.80 0.64
N GLY A 4 21.00 -14.60 1.87
CA GLY A 4 20.39 -13.37 2.37
C GLY A 4 21.13 -12.06 2.06
N ARG A 5 20.33 -11.00 1.91
CA ARG A 5 20.59 -9.69 2.53
C ARG A 5 19.39 -8.73 2.49
N LEU A 6 18.16 -9.22 2.46
CA LEU A 6 17.02 -8.33 2.62
C LEU A 6 16.74 -8.16 4.12
N ASP A 7 17.23 -7.07 4.70
CA ASP A 7 17.02 -6.74 6.12
C ASP A 7 15.81 -5.80 6.27
N VAL A 8 14.70 -6.35 6.74
CA VAL A 8 13.41 -5.65 6.83
C VAL A 8 13.16 -5.23 8.28
N HIS A 9 13.36 -3.95 8.58
CA HIS A 9 13.09 -3.39 9.91
C HIS A 9 12.60 -1.93 9.83
N VAL A 10 12.01 -1.44 10.92
CA VAL A 10 11.34 -0.12 11.01
C VAL A 10 12.26 1.11 10.80
N GLY A 11 13.57 0.91 10.82
CA GLY A 11 14.58 1.98 10.76
C GLY A 11 15.23 2.15 9.37
N ARG A 12 14.72 1.43 8.36
CA ARG A 12 15.23 1.52 6.98
C ARG A 12 14.76 2.81 6.31
N ASP A 13 15.55 3.30 5.36
CA ASP A 13 15.06 4.24 4.36
C ASP A 13 14.04 3.55 3.44
N ALA A 14 12.95 4.25 3.14
CA ALA A 14 11.85 3.68 2.37
C ALA A 14 12.22 3.43 0.90
N ALA A 15 13.00 4.32 0.27
CA ALA A 15 13.41 4.17 -1.12
C ALA A 15 14.41 3.02 -1.26
N ASP A 16 15.36 2.91 -0.34
CA ASP A 16 16.34 1.82 -0.33
C ASP A 16 15.67 0.46 -0.12
N LEU A 17 14.80 0.35 0.89
CA LEU A 17 14.08 -0.90 1.17
C LEU A 17 13.19 -1.30 -0.02
N ARG A 18 12.52 -0.32 -0.66
CA ARG A 18 11.72 -0.57 -1.87
C ARG A 18 12.56 -1.11 -3.02
N ALA A 19 13.72 -0.51 -3.27
CA ALA A 19 14.61 -0.94 -4.34
C ALA A 19 15.12 -2.37 -4.11
N GLU A 20 15.49 -2.71 -2.88
CA GLU A 20 15.91 -4.07 -2.52
C GLU A 20 14.78 -5.10 -2.63
N LEU A 21 13.56 -4.74 -2.21
CA LEU A 21 12.38 -5.58 -2.38
C LEU A 21 12.14 -5.87 -3.87
N LEU A 22 12.20 -4.86 -4.73
CA LEU A 22 11.99 -5.02 -6.17
C LEU A 22 13.11 -5.78 -6.89
N ALA A 23 14.30 -5.85 -6.30
CA ALA A 23 15.38 -6.68 -6.83
C ALA A 23 15.19 -8.17 -6.53
N CYS A 24 14.28 -8.52 -5.61
CA CYS A 24 14.00 -9.91 -5.26
C CYS A 24 13.09 -10.57 -6.31
N PRO A 25 13.48 -11.73 -6.89
CA PRO A 25 12.65 -12.45 -7.85
C PRO A 25 11.26 -12.77 -7.26
N GLY A 26 10.20 -12.38 -7.99
CA GLY A 26 8.82 -12.64 -7.59
C GLY A 26 8.18 -11.56 -6.71
N ILE A 27 8.89 -10.49 -6.34
CA ILE A 27 8.30 -9.32 -5.67
C ILE A 27 7.96 -8.26 -6.70
N ASP A 28 6.68 -7.91 -6.79
CA ASP A 28 6.17 -6.84 -7.64
C ASP A 28 6.03 -5.51 -6.87
N PRO A 29 5.79 -4.36 -7.56
CA PRO A 29 5.58 -3.06 -6.93
C PRO A 29 4.52 -3.01 -5.84
N SER A 30 3.36 -3.68 -6.03
CA SER A 30 2.30 -3.66 -5.04
C SER A 30 2.70 -4.40 -3.76
N THR A 31 3.41 -5.51 -3.90
CA THR A 31 3.95 -6.26 -2.77
C THR A 31 5.02 -5.44 -2.02
N ALA A 32 5.93 -4.77 -2.75
CA ALA A 32 6.93 -3.92 -2.14
C ALA A 32 6.30 -2.75 -1.36
N ASP A 33 5.35 -2.03 -1.97
CA ASP A 33 4.67 -0.90 -1.36
C ASP A 33 3.85 -1.32 -0.13
N TYR A 34 3.22 -2.51 -0.17
CA TYR A 34 2.56 -3.10 0.99
C TYR A 34 3.52 -3.36 2.16
N VAL A 35 4.73 -3.87 1.90
CA VAL A 35 5.74 -4.06 2.93
C VAL A 35 6.17 -2.73 3.54
N LEU A 36 6.42 -1.70 2.73
CA LEU A 36 6.76 -0.36 3.24
C LEU A 36 5.63 0.20 4.11
N MET A 37 4.38 0.06 3.68
CA MET A 37 3.20 0.49 4.45
C MET A 37 3.13 -0.23 5.81
N ARG A 38 3.37 -1.54 5.86
CA ARG A 38 3.26 -2.33 7.09
C ARG A 38 4.47 -2.21 8.03
N VAL A 39 5.68 -2.11 7.49
CA VAL A 39 6.92 -2.10 8.27
C VAL A 39 7.34 -0.68 8.63
N LEU A 40 7.32 0.23 7.67
CA LEU A 40 7.78 1.61 7.87
C LEU A 40 6.63 2.58 8.17
N GLY A 41 5.37 2.13 8.09
CA GLY A 41 4.22 3.03 8.20
C GLY A 41 4.15 4.03 7.04
N ALA A 42 4.61 3.64 5.85
CA ALA A 42 4.58 4.50 4.67
C ALA A 42 3.16 5.07 4.47
N PRO A 43 2.99 6.41 4.47
CA PRO A 43 1.67 7.02 4.59
C PRO A 43 0.88 7.08 3.28
N ASP A 44 1.54 6.87 2.14
CA ASP A 44 0.98 7.14 0.81
C ASP A 44 0.83 5.89 -0.08
N VAL A 45 0.37 4.79 0.51
CA VAL A 45 0.10 3.53 -0.21
C VAL A 45 -1.39 3.19 -0.13
N LEU A 46 -2.07 3.14 -1.27
CA LEU A 46 -3.45 2.65 -1.35
C LEU A 46 -3.50 1.21 -1.86
N LEU A 47 -4.09 0.32 -1.06
CA LEU A 47 -4.37 -1.06 -1.48
C LEU A 47 -5.69 -1.12 -2.28
N ALA A 48 -5.69 -0.55 -3.49
CA ALA A 48 -6.91 -0.38 -4.29
C ALA A 48 -7.60 -1.71 -4.68
N GLU A 49 -6.87 -2.82 -4.68
CA GLU A 49 -7.39 -4.16 -4.96
C GLU A 49 -7.92 -4.87 -3.70
N ASP A 50 -7.72 -4.30 -2.50
CA ASP A 50 -8.21 -4.88 -1.25
C ASP A 50 -9.75 -4.87 -1.22
N PRO A 51 -10.43 -6.02 -1.00
CA PRO A 51 -11.89 -6.09 -1.04
C PRO A 51 -12.59 -5.23 0.00
N ALA A 52 -11.99 -4.97 1.18
CA ALA A 52 -12.57 -4.07 2.16
C ALA A 52 -12.42 -2.61 1.74
N VAL A 53 -11.29 -2.24 1.13
CA VAL A 53 -11.10 -0.90 0.53
C VAL A 53 -12.12 -0.65 -0.58
N ARG A 54 -12.31 -1.60 -1.51
CA ARG A 54 -13.29 -1.49 -2.60
C ARG A 54 -14.73 -1.37 -2.10
N ARG A 55 -15.14 -2.23 -1.17
CA ARG A 55 -16.48 -2.15 -0.55
C ARG A 55 -16.70 -0.83 0.19
N GLY A 56 -15.67 -0.35 0.89
CA GLY A 56 -15.70 0.96 1.54
C GLY A 56 -15.86 2.12 0.56
N ALA A 57 -15.15 2.07 -0.56
CA ALA A 57 -15.29 3.04 -1.64
C ALA A 57 -16.72 3.05 -2.19
N GLU A 58 -17.27 1.87 -2.50
CA GLU A 58 -18.66 1.72 -2.96
C GLU A 58 -19.67 2.28 -1.94
N ALA A 59 -19.48 1.99 -0.65
CA ALA A 59 -20.33 2.50 0.43
C ALA A 59 -20.32 4.04 0.52
N LEU A 60 -19.25 4.68 0.07
CA LEU A 60 -19.10 6.14 0.02
C LEU A 60 -19.38 6.72 -1.38
N GLY A 61 -19.88 5.92 -2.32
CA GLY A 61 -20.23 6.38 -3.68
C GLY A 61 -19.05 6.59 -4.62
N ILE A 62 -17.87 6.03 -4.30
CA ILE A 62 -16.69 6.02 -5.17
C ILE A 62 -16.64 4.66 -5.87
N SER A 63 -16.66 4.63 -7.20
CA SER A 63 -16.58 3.34 -7.89
C SER A 63 -15.16 2.75 -7.81
N PRO A 64 -15.00 1.42 -7.60
CA PRO A 64 -13.69 0.79 -7.44
C PRO A 64 -12.70 1.05 -8.58
N GLU A 65 -13.19 1.16 -9.81
CA GLU A 65 -12.38 1.45 -11.00
C GLU A 65 -11.86 2.90 -11.03
N SER A 66 -12.59 3.84 -10.43
CA SER A 66 -12.17 5.23 -10.32
C SER A 66 -11.22 5.48 -9.14
N LEU A 67 -11.17 4.54 -8.20
CA LEU A 67 -10.47 4.67 -6.93
C LEU A 67 -8.98 5.04 -7.07
N PRO A 68 -8.18 4.47 -8.00
CA PRO A 68 -6.78 4.89 -8.18
C PRO A 68 -6.63 6.35 -8.63
N SER A 69 -7.59 6.87 -9.40
CA SER A 69 -7.60 8.28 -9.80
C SER A 69 -8.01 9.19 -8.65
N HIS A 70 -8.98 8.73 -7.85
CA HIS A 70 -9.43 9.45 -6.65
C HIS A 70 -8.32 9.55 -5.59
N ALA A 71 -7.52 8.49 -5.45
CA ALA A 71 -6.39 8.41 -4.51
C ALA A 71 -5.39 9.56 -4.67
N ARG A 72 -5.21 10.10 -5.88
CA ARG A 72 -4.31 11.24 -6.13
C ARG A 72 -4.68 12.49 -5.31
N GLN A 73 -5.94 12.61 -4.89
CA GLN A 73 -6.41 13.72 -4.05
C GLN A 73 -6.07 13.50 -2.56
N TRP A 74 -5.71 12.28 -2.18
CA TRP A 74 -5.37 11.91 -0.80
C TRP A 74 -3.87 11.86 -0.56
N THR A 75 -3.04 11.94 -1.61
CA THR A 75 -1.59 12.11 -1.47
C THR A 75 -1.27 13.33 -0.59
N PRO A 76 -0.35 13.22 0.40
CA PRO A 76 0.56 12.10 0.68
C PRO A 76 0.08 11.10 1.76
N TRP A 77 -1.23 10.92 1.93
CA TRP A 77 -1.85 10.18 3.05
C TRP A 77 -2.78 9.04 2.58
N CYS A 78 -2.54 8.47 1.40
CA CYS A 78 -3.41 7.42 0.83
C CYS A 78 -3.62 6.20 1.74
N SER A 79 -2.65 5.81 2.57
CA SER A 79 -2.79 4.68 3.50
C SER A 79 -3.81 4.96 4.60
N TYR A 80 -3.92 6.20 5.04
CA TYR A 80 -4.94 6.62 6.01
C TYR A 80 -6.32 6.66 5.37
N ALA A 81 -6.43 7.20 4.15
CA ALA A 81 -7.69 7.15 3.39
C ALA A 81 -8.16 5.71 3.20
N GLY A 82 -7.25 4.80 2.83
CA GLY A 82 -7.53 3.36 2.75
C GLY A 82 -8.09 2.76 4.04
N ARG A 83 -7.56 3.15 5.21
CA ARG A 83 -8.11 2.72 6.51
C ARG A 83 -9.55 3.21 6.73
N TYR A 84 -9.85 4.46 6.37
CA TYR A 84 -11.21 5.00 6.49
C TYR A 84 -12.19 4.32 5.54
N LEU A 85 -11.75 3.98 4.32
CA LEU A 85 -12.55 3.16 3.40
C LEU A 85 -12.85 1.79 4.03
N GLN A 86 -11.84 1.12 4.57
CA GLN A 86 -12.05 -0.16 5.28
C GLN A 86 -13.04 -0.04 6.44
N GLN A 87 -13.01 1.06 7.21
CA GLN A 87 -13.99 1.31 8.27
C GLN A 87 -15.41 1.54 7.73
N ALA A 88 -15.55 2.17 6.57
CA ALA A 88 -16.85 2.40 5.93
C ALA A 88 -17.47 1.11 5.35
N ALA A 89 -16.68 0.03 5.18
CA ALA A 89 -17.17 -1.23 4.62
C ALA A 89 -18.06 -2.05 5.57
N GLY A 90 -18.13 -1.68 6.86
CA GLY A 90 -18.93 -2.36 7.90
C GLY A 90 -18.10 -3.05 8.96
#